data_AF-X1DU29-F1
#
_entry.id   AF-X1DU29-F1
#
_cell.length_a   1.000
_cell.length_b   1.000
_cell.length_c   1.000
_cell.angle_alpha   90.00
_cell.angle_beta   90.00
_cell.angle_gamma   90.00
#
_symmetry.space_group_name_H-M   'P 1'
#
loop_
_entity.id
_entity.type
_entity.pdbx_description
1 polymer ?
#
loop_
_entity_poly.entity_id
_entity_poly.type
_entity_poly.pdbx_seq_one_letter_code
_entity_poly.pdbx_strand_id
1 'polypeptide(L)' 'MKKLLRKKEGFTLIELLIVVAIIGIIAGIAIPNFLGARTKARVTRAFADMRAIADALEMYYVDNTTYPA' A
#
# COMPACT_ATOMS: atom_id res chain seq x y z
N MET A 1 -0.58 26.69 -53.32
CA MET A 1 -0.58 25.69 -52.23
C MET A 1 0.08 26.29 -50.99
N LYS A 2 -0.68 26.78 -50.00
CA LYS A 2 -0.12 27.26 -48.73
C LYS A 2 0.03 26.09 -47.76
N LYS A 3 1.25 25.62 -47.52
CA LYS A 3 1.55 24.67 -46.44
C LYS A 3 1.45 25.43 -45.11
N LEU A 4 0.40 25.15 -44.34
CA LEU A 4 0.26 25.61 -42.96
C LEU A 4 1.30 24.89 -42.10
N LEU A 5 2.40 25.57 -41.76
CA LEU A 5 3.37 25.11 -40.78
C LEU A 5 2.68 25.07 -39.41
N ARG A 6 2.31 23.87 -38.93
CA ARG A 6 1.87 23.66 -37.54
C ARG A 6 3.02 24.08 -36.62
N LYS A 7 2.81 25.14 -35.84
CA LYS A 7 3.69 25.45 -34.69
C LYS A 7 3.64 24.25 -33.74
N LYS A 8 4.81 23.72 -33.38
CA LYS A 8 4.91 22.77 -32.27
C LYS A 8 4.75 23.57 -31.00
N GLU A 9 3.65 23.37 -30.29
CA GLU A 9 3.44 23.92 -28.95
C GLU A 9 4.24 23.08 -27.96
N GLY A 10 5.07 23.75 -27.14
CA GLY A 10 5.83 23.14 -26.06
C GLY A 10 5.09 23.30 -24.73
N PHE A 11 5.38 22.42 -23.78
CA PHE A 11 4.80 22.46 -22.44
C PHE A 11 5.31 23.67 -21.66
N THR A 12 4.44 24.30 -20.88
CA THR A 12 4.79 25.44 -20.04
C THR A 12 5.31 25.00 -18.67
N LEU A 13 6.18 25.81 -18.08
CA LEU A 13 6.61 25.57 -16.69
C LEU A 13 5.44 25.65 -15.71
N ILE A 14 4.43 26.48 -15.99
CA ILE A 14 3.24 26.63 -15.15
C ILE A 14 2.44 25.32 -15.13
N GLU A 15 2.25 24.67 -16.26
CA GLU A 15 1.57 23.37 -16.31
C GLU A 15 2.34 22.32 -15.48
N LEU A 16 3.68 22.31 -15.55
CA LEU A 16 4.48 21.38 -14.74
C LEU A 16 4.30 21.63 -13.23
N LEU A 17 4.33 22.91 -12.83
CA LEU A 17 4.23 23.31 -11.44
C LEU A 17 2.87 22.93 -10.85
N ILE A 18 1.78 23.13 -11.60
CA ILE A 18 0.43 22.74 -11.16
C ILE A 18 0.36 21.21 -10.98
N VAL A 19 0.92 20.43 -11.91
CA VAL A 19 0.92 18.97 -11.83
C VAL A 19 1.66 18.49 -10.58
N VAL A 20 2.86 19.00 -10.33
CA VAL A 20 3.65 18.62 -9.15
C VAL A 20 2.97 19.06 -7.85
N ALA A 21 2.32 20.23 -7.84
CA ALA A 21 1.54 20.69 -6.69
C ALA A 21 0.37 19.74 -6.37
N ILE A 22 -0.39 19.31 -7.38
CA ILE A 22 -1.51 18.36 -7.20
C ILE A 22 -0.98 17.02 -6.68
N ILE A 23 0.09 16.48 -7.28
CA ILE A 23 0.72 15.23 -6.83
C ILE A 23 1.20 15.36 -5.38
N GLY A 24 1.79 16.49 -5.01
CA GLY A 24 2.25 16.75 -3.63
C GLY A 24 1.12 16.75 -2.61
N ILE A 25 -0.02 17.38 -2.92
CA ILE A 25 -1.21 17.40 -2.06
C ILE A 25 -1.75 15.97 -1.87
N ILE A 26 -1.92 15.23 -2.97
CA ILE A 26 -2.42 13.85 -2.92
C ILE A 26 -1.46 12.96 -2.13
N ALA A 27 -0.14 13.05 -2.39
CA ALA A 27 0.86 12.27 -1.69
C ALA A 27 0.89 12.57 -0.18
N GLY A 28 0.73 13.85 0.20
CA GLY A 28 0.67 14.27 1.60
C GLY A 28 -0.46 13.60 2.40
N ILE A 29 -1.61 13.36 1.77
CA ILE A 29 -2.75 12.67 2.40
C ILE A 29 -2.62 11.14 2.28
N ALA A 30 -2.17 10.65 1.13
CA ALA A 30 -2.15 9.23 0.82
C ALA A 30 -1.06 8.45 1.59
N ILE A 31 0.14 9.02 1.75
CA ILE A 31 1.26 8.35 2.42
C ILE A 31 0.94 7.96 3.88
N PRO A 32 0.51 8.86 4.78
CA PRO A 32 0.21 8.48 6.16
C PRO A 32 -0.94 7.48 6.25
N ASN A 33 -1.97 7.61 5.42
CA ASN A 33 -3.08 6.65 5.35
C ASN A 33 -2.58 5.25 4.95
N PHE A 34 -1.77 5.18 3.90
CA PHE A 34 -1.17 3.93 3.42
C PHE A 34 -0.27 3.28 4.48
N LEU A 35 0.54 4.06 5.19
CA LEU A 35 1.37 3.55 6.29
C LEU A 35 0.52 3.00 7.44
N GLY A 36 -0.56 3.69 7.82
CA GLY A 36 -1.51 3.20 8.83
C GLY A 36 -2.18 1.89 8.41
N ALA A 37 -2.65 1.81 7.15
CA ALA A 37 -3.25 0.60 6.58
C ALA A 37 -2.27 -0.58 6.55
N ARG A 38 -1.00 -0.34 6.19
CA ARG A 38 0.05 -1.37 6.23
C ARG A 38 0.30 -1.88 7.63
N THR A 39 0.41 -1.00 8.61
CA THR A 39 0.61 -1.40 10.01
C THR A 39 -0.57 -2.23 10.51
N LYS A 40 -1.80 -1.79 10.25
CA LYS A 40 -3.01 -2.55 10.59
C LYS A 40 -3.00 -3.93 9.95
N ALA A 41 -2.67 -4.03 8.66
CA ALA A 41 -2.60 -5.32 7.96
C ALA A 41 -1.54 -6.26 8.56
N ARG A 42 -0.37 -5.74 8.96
CA ARG A 42 0.67 -6.54 9.63
C ARG A 42 0.20 -7.05 10.99
N VAL A 43 -0.47 -6.21 11.77
CA VAL A 43 -1.02 -6.59 13.07
C VAL A 43 -2.10 -7.67 12.90
N THR A 44 -3.04 -7.47 11.97
CA THR A 44 -4.07 -8.48 11.65
C THR A 44 -3.45 -9.80 11.20
N ARG A 45 -2.41 -9.79 10.36
CA ARG A 45 -1.69 -11.00 9.97
C ARG A 45 -1.06 -11.70 11.17
N ALA A 46 -0.36 -10.97 12.03
CA ALA A 46 0.26 -11.55 13.23
C ALA A 46 -0.78 -12.23 14.14
N PHE A 47 -1.96 -11.63 14.33
CA PHE A 47 -3.04 -12.26 15.07
C PHE A 47 -3.58 -13.53 14.39
N ALA A 48 -3.72 -13.52 13.06
CA ALA A 48 -4.13 -14.70 12.31
C ALA A 48 -3.10 -15.83 12.44
N ASP A 49 -1.81 -15.52 12.34
CA ASP A 49 -0.71 -16.48 12.46
C ASP A 49 -0.68 -17.08 13.88
N MET A 50 -0.79 -16.25 14.92
CA MET A 50 -0.86 -16.73 16.32
C MET A 50 -2.05 -17.66 16.55
N ARG A 51 -3.21 -17.34 15.97
CA ARG A 51 -4.40 -18.19 16.07
C ARG A 51 -4.20 -19.53 15.37
N ALA A 52 -3.63 -19.52 14.16
CA ALA A 52 -3.32 -20.75 13.42
C ALA A 52 -2.33 -21.65 14.19
N ILE A 53 -1.33 -21.05 14.87
CA ILE A 53 -0.42 -21.80 15.72
C ILE A 53 -1.14 -22.37 16.94
N ALA A 54 -1.96 -21.57 17.63
CA ALA A 54 -2.74 -22.05 18.78
C ALA A 54 -3.67 -23.21 18.40
N ASP A 55 -4.40 -23.08 17.29
CA ASP A 55 -5.28 -24.14 16.78
C ASP A 55 -4.47 -25.42 16.47
N ALA A 56 -3.28 -25.29 15.87
CA ALA A 56 -2.40 -26.43 15.61
C ALA A 56 -1.86 -27.09 16.89
N LEU A 57 -1.54 -26.29 17.92
CA LEU A 57 -1.10 -26.80 19.23
C LEU A 57 -2.23 -27.55 19.95
N GLU A 58 -3.45 -27.02 19.90
CA GLU A 58 -4.64 -27.69 20.45
C GLU A 58 -4.91 -29.02 19.73
N MET A 59 -4.81 -29.05 18.40
CA MET A 59 -4.92 -30.29 17.62
C MET A 59 -3.85 -31.31 18.04
N TYR A 60 -2.60 -30.87 18.20
CA TYR A 60 -1.52 -31.75 18.66
C TYR A 60 -1.79 -32.29 20.07
N TYR A 61 -2.29 -31.45 20.98
CA TYR A 61 -2.62 -31.85 22.34
C TYR A 61 -3.75 -32.88 22.37
N VAL A 62 -4.78 -32.73 21.53
CA VAL A 62 -5.86 -33.71 21.41
C VAL A 62 -5.31 -35.09 21.03
N ASP A 63 -4.35 -35.15 20.11
CA ASP A 63 -3.78 -36.41 19.63
C ASP A 63 -2.73 -37.00 20.59
N ASN A 64 -1.95 -36.17 21.27
CA ASN A 64 -0.75 -36.60 22.02
C ASN A 64 -0.86 -36.39 23.54
N THR A 65 -1.93 -35.78 24.03
CA THR A 65 -2.19 -35.45 25.45
C THR A 65 -1.10 -34.60 26.13
N THR A 66 -0.23 -33.98 25.33
CA THR A 66 0.85 -33.09 25.76
C THR A 66 1.10 -32.05 24.68
N TYR A 67 1.62 -30.88 25.05
CA TYR A 67 2.10 -29.90 24.09
C TYR A 67 3.49 -30.29 23.54
N PRO A 68 3.85 -29.87 22.32
CA PRO A 68 5.18 -30.09 21.77
C PRO A 68 6.25 -29.28 22.55
N ALA A 69 7.45 -29.86 22.69
CA ALA A 69 8.58 -29.30 23.45
C ALA A 69 9.41 -28.28 22.66
#